data_AF-A0A1L5YNF1-F1
#
_entry.id   AF-A0A1L5YNF1-F1
#
_cell.length_a   1.000
_cell.length_b   1.000
_cell.length_c   1.000
_cell.angle_alpha   90.00
_cell.angle_beta   90.00
_cell.angle_gamma   90.00
#
_symmetry.space_group_name_H-M   'P 1'
#
loop_
_entity.id
_entity.type
_entity.pdbx_description
1 polymer ?
#
loop_
_entity_poly.entity_id
_entity_poly.type
_entity_poly.pdbx_seq_one_letter_code
_entity_poly.pdbx_strand_id
1 'polypeptide(L)'
;LPFTASRSFHAIIQILWFFIAWVGYTLFFLPRLSKLPKSFRTHINILFSLVVVIVAGTIGGVWLATTGRIHGEVAYWFGTMGWEFLEMGRFFQLLTLATFAYWIYIIYLGVKPWLTRKNLWSVPSWLLYGSGIMVAFLFFGVFIMPHQNFAIADFWRWMVVHMWVEVTFEVFTTVIVGYLLVQMGLVTRLMAERTIFLAVMLFLITAVLGISHNFYWIAKP
;
A
#
# COMPACT_ATOMS: atom_id res chain seq x y z
N LEU A 1 -6.76 -28.18 -1.63
CA LEU A 1 -5.99 -27.14 -0.90
C LEU A 1 -6.39 -27.19 0.57
N PRO A 2 -5.44 -27.29 1.52
CA PRO A 2 -5.73 -27.21 2.96
C PRO A 2 -6.42 -25.89 3.32
N PHE A 3 -7.25 -25.87 4.37
CA PHE A 3 -7.95 -24.66 4.79
C PHE A 3 -6.99 -23.50 5.10
N THR A 4 -5.89 -23.77 5.79
CA THR A 4 -4.86 -22.78 6.12
C THR A 4 -4.31 -22.08 4.88
N ALA A 5 -3.93 -22.85 3.85
CA ALA A 5 -3.47 -22.32 2.58
C ALA A 5 -4.57 -21.51 1.85
N SER A 6 -5.79 -22.05 1.77
CA SER A 6 -6.92 -21.39 1.11
C SER A 6 -7.28 -20.06 1.78
N ARG A 7 -7.28 -20.00 3.11
CA ARG A 7 -7.54 -18.78 3.89
C ARG A 7 -6.45 -17.73 3.64
N SER A 8 -5.17 -18.12 3.72
CA SER A 8 -4.07 -17.20 3.44
C SER A 8 -4.12 -16.67 2.01
N PHE A 9 -4.46 -17.52 1.04
CA PHE A 9 -4.63 -17.08 -0.35
C PHE A 9 -5.77 -16.09 -0.50
N HIS A 10 -6.92 -16.35 0.12
CA HIS A 10 -8.05 -15.44 0.08
C HIS A 10 -7.66 -14.04 0.59
N ALA A 11 -7.04 -13.97 1.77
CA ALA A 11 -6.62 -12.70 2.38
C ALA A 11 -5.54 -11.97 1.54
N ILE A 12 -4.47 -12.66 1.17
CA ILE A 12 -3.36 -12.04 0.42
C ILE A 12 -3.80 -11.59 -0.96
N ILE A 13 -4.53 -12.43 -1.70
CA ILE A 13 -4.97 -12.09 -3.06
C ILE A 13 -5.87 -10.86 -3.00
N GLN A 14 -6.80 -10.79 -2.04
CA GLN A 14 -7.67 -9.64 -1.84
C GLN A 14 -6.88 -8.32 -1.71
N ILE A 15 -5.78 -8.34 -0.96
CA ILE A 15 -4.87 -7.20 -0.82
C ILE A 15 -4.15 -6.94 -2.16
N LEU A 16 -3.49 -7.94 -2.73
CA LEU A 16 -2.61 -7.78 -3.89
C LEU A 16 -3.37 -7.27 -5.12
N TRP A 17 -4.50 -7.87 -5.51
CA TRP A 17 -5.21 -7.45 -6.73
C TRP A 17 -5.69 -6.00 -6.62
N PHE A 18 -6.15 -5.61 -5.43
CA PHE A 18 -6.66 -4.27 -5.16
C PHE A 18 -5.54 -3.22 -5.31
N PHE A 19 -4.39 -3.45 -4.66
CA PHE A 19 -3.27 -2.52 -4.78
C PHE A 19 -2.71 -2.45 -6.21
N ILE A 20 -2.68 -3.58 -6.93
CA ILE A 20 -2.28 -3.61 -8.34
C ILE A 20 -3.22 -2.75 -9.19
N ALA A 21 -4.53 -2.75 -8.92
CA ALA A 21 -5.48 -1.92 -9.63
C ALA A 21 -5.20 -0.41 -9.43
N TRP A 22 -4.90 0.03 -8.20
CA TRP A 22 -4.54 1.43 -7.93
C TRP A 22 -3.21 1.84 -8.55
N VAL A 23 -2.22 0.97 -8.47
CA VAL A 23 -0.94 1.15 -9.17
C VAL A 23 -1.19 1.30 -10.66
N GLY A 24 -2.00 0.43 -11.28
CA GLY A 24 -2.39 0.52 -12.68
C GLY A 24 -3.09 1.84 -13.02
N TYR A 25 -4.05 2.26 -12.19
CA TYR A 25 -4.77 3.51 -12.37
C TYR A 25 -3.83 4.73 -12.35
N THR A 26 -2.92 4.80 -11.38
CA THR A 26 -1.96 5.91 -11.33
C THR A 26 -1.05 5.95 -12.55
N LEU A 27 -0.56 4.80 -13.02
CA LEU A 27 0.27 4.73 -14.22
C LEU A 27 -0.49 5.18 -15.48
N PHE A 28 -1.78 4.86 -15.58
CA PHE A 28 -2.67 5.35 -16.64
C PHE A 28 -2.93 6.85 -16.56
N PHE A 29 -2.95 7.39 -15.35
CA PHE A 29 -3.26 8.78 -15.07
C PHE A 29 -2.06 9.72 -15.26
N LEU A 30 -0.83 9.32 -14.88
CA LEU A 30 0.36 10.18 -14.90
C LEU A 30 0.63 10.87 -16.26
N PRO A 31 0.48 10.22 -17.43
CA PRO A 31 0.69 10.88 -18.72
C PRO A 31 -0.28 12.03 -19.01
N ARG A 32 -1.44 12.06 -18.35
CA ARG A 32 -2.41 13.17 -18.48
C ARG A 32 -2.02 14.39 -17.66
N LEU A 33 -1.19 14.22 -16.63
CA LEU A 33 -0.73 15.33 -15.80
C LEU A 33 0.44 16.07 -16.43
N SER A 34 1.42 15.35 -16.96
CA SER A 34 2.62 15.97 -17.52
C SER A 34 3.28 15.10 -18.57
N LYS A 35 4.19 15.71 -19.35
CA LYS A 35 5.02 14.96 -20.29
C LYS A 35 6.04 14.13 -19.52
N LEU A 36 5.96 12.81 -19.71
CA LEU A 36 6.83 11.83 -19.05
C LEU A 36 8.08 11.53 -19.89
N PRO A 37 9.18 11.07 -19.25
CA PRO A 37 10.39 10.66 -19.95
C PRO A 37 10.14 9.45 -20.87
N LYS A 38 10.96 9.31 -21.92
CA LYS A 38 10.87 8.16 -22.86
C LYS A 38 11.05 6.81 -22.16
N SER A 39 11.76 6.78 -21.02
CA SER A 39 11.95 5.59 -20.18
C SER A 39 10.71 5.15 -19.39
N PHE A 40 9.61 5.91 -19.41
CA PHE A 40 8.41 5.60 -18.61
C PHE A 40 7.87 4.19 -18.87
N ARG A 41 7.89 3.72 -20.13
CA ARG A 41 7.52 2.34 -20.48
C ARG A 41 8.41 1.31 -19.79
N THR A 42 9.71 1.58 -19.71
CA THR A 42 10.66 0.69 -19.02
C THR A 42 10.35 0.63 -17.54
N HIS A 43 10.05 1.77 -16.89
CA HIS A 43 9.65 1.80 -15.49
C HIS A 43 8.38 0.97 -15.22
N ILE A 44 7.38 1.06 -16.10
CA ILE A 44 6.16 0.25 -16.02
C ILE A 44 6.49 -1.24 -16.13
N ASN A 45 7.30 -1.65 -17.10
CA ASN A 45 7.67 -3.06 -17.30
C ASN A 45 8.45 -3.63 -16.11
N ILE A 46 9.35 -2.84 -15.51
CA ILE A 46 10.08 -3.22 -14.30
C ILE A 46 9.08 -3.41 -13.15
N LEU A 47 8.19 -2.45 -12.93
CA LEU A 47 7.19 -2.52 -11.87
C LEU A 47 6.27 -3.74 -12.04
N PHE A 48 5.80 -3.99 -13.26
CA PHE A 48 5.01 -5.17 -13.59
C PHE A 48 5.76 -6.47 -13.29
N SER A 49 7.04 -6.57 -13.68
CA SER A 49 7.87 -7.74 -13.42
C SER A 49 8.05 -7.99 -11.91
N LEU A 50 8.29 -6.93 -11.15
CA LEU A 50 8.40 -7.00 -9.68
C LEU A 50 7.10 -7.52 -9.06
N VAL A 51 5.96 -6.99 -9.48
CA VAL A 51 4.63 -7.43 -9.01
C VAL A 51 4.41 -8.91 -9.31
N VAL A 52 4.72 -9.39 -10.53
CA VAL A 52 4.58 -10.80 -10.88
C VAL A 52 5.45 -11.69 -9.99
N VAL A 53 6.70 -11.29 -9.74
CA VAL A 53 7.62 -12.02 -8.84
C VAL A 53 7.08 -12.05 -7.41
N ILE A 54 6.57 -10.93 -6.89
CA ILE A 54 5.97 -10.85 -5.55
C ILE A 54 4.76 -11.78 -5.44
N VAL A 55 3.83 -11.70 -6.40
CA VAL A 55 2.58 -12.49 -6.37
C VAL A 55 2.90 -13.98 -6.46
N ALA A 56 3.68 -14.39 -7.47
CA ALA A 56 4.02 -15.80 -7.68
C ALA A 56 4.84 -16.36 -6.51
N GLY A 57 5.82 -15.58 -6.05
CA GLY A 57 6.67 -15.97 -4.93
C GLY A 57 5.91 -16.06 -3.60
N THR A 58 4.99 -15.14 -3.33
CA THR A 58 4.15 -15.18 -2.12
C THR A 58 3.20 -16.37 -2.15
N ILE A 59 2.48 -16.59 -3.26
CA ILE A 59 1.54 -17.71 -3.38
C ILE A 59 2.29 -19.05 -3.26
N GLY A 60 3.39 -19.20 -4.00
CA GLY A 60 4.23 -20.40 -3.95
C GLY A 60 4.84 -20.63 -2.57
N GLY A 61 5.40 -19.57 -1.97
CA GLY A 61 6.00 -19.59 -0.65
C GLY A 61 5.03 -20.00 0.45
N VAL A 62 3.88 -19.35 0.51
CA VAL A 62 2.82 -19.66 1.49
C VAL A 62 2.34 -21.11 1.32
N TRP A 63 2.17 -21.59 0.08
CA TRP A 63 1.79 -22.98 -0.15
C TRP A 63 2.86 -23.98 0.33
N LEU A 64 4.13 -23.73 0.00
CA LEU A 64 5.23 -24.60 0.44
C LEU A 64 5.34 -24.63 1.97
N ALA A 65 5.19 -23.49 2.64
CA ALA A 65 5.25 -23.42 4.09
C ALA A 65 4.05 -24.09 4.77
N THR A 66 2.83 -23.83 4.29
CA THR A 66 1.59 -24.40 4.86
C THR A 66 1.44 -25.91 4.59
N THR A 67 2.06 -26.43 3.53
CA THR A 67 2.10 -27.88 3.26
C THR A 67 3.27 -28.60 3.94
N GLY A 68 4.10 -27.87 4.70
CA GLY A 68 5.25 -28.42 5.41
C GLY A 68 6.38 -28.89 4.50
N ARG A 69 6.60 -28.22 3.37
CA ARG A 69 7.76 -28.48 2.50
C ARG A 69 8.95 -27.59 2.82
N ILE A 70 8.71 -26.44 3.41
CA ILE A 70 9.75 -25.52 3.93
C ILE A 70 9.40 -25.13 5.36
N HIS A 71 10.41 -24.96 6.21
CA HIS A 71 10.25 -24.72 7.65
C HIS A 71 11.33 -23.78 8.21
N GLY A 72 11.14 -23.33 9.45
CA GLY A 72 12.10 -22.50 10.17
C GLY A 72 12.41 -21.19 9.44
N GLU A 73 13.68 -20.81 9.39
CA GLU A 73 14.16 -19.59 8.74
C GLU A 73 13.76 -19.51 7.26
N VAL A 74 13.78 -20.63 6.53
CA VAL A 74 13.41 -20.63 5.11
C VAL A 74 11.94 -20.27 4.93
N ALA A 75 11.07 -20.78 5.81
CA ALA A 75 9.65 -20.42 5.80
C ALA A 75 9.43 -18.96 6.22
N TYR A 76 10.18 -18.43 7.19
CA TYR A 76 10.09 -17.03 7.57
C TYR A 76 10.47 -16.08 6.42
N TRP A 77 11.53 -16.39 5.68
CA TRP A 77 12.02 -15.53 4.58
C TRP A 77 11.21 -15.67 3.29
N PHE A 78 10.96 -16.90 2.84
CA PHE A 78 10.39 -17.18 1.53
C PHE A 78 9.03 -17.88 1.58
N GLY A 79 8.56 -18.24 2.77
CA GLY A 79 7.28 -18.92 2.98
C GLY A 79 6.20 -18.00 3.53
N THR A 80 5.89 -18.19 4.81
CA THR A 80 4.95 -17.36 5.55
C THR A 80 5.49 -16.96 6.91
N MET A 81 5.19 -15.72 7.33
CA MET A 81 5.46 -15.23 8.68
C MET A 81 4.39 -15.64 9.70
N GLY A 82 3.25 -16.21 9.25
CA GLY A 82 2.18 -16.69 10.13
C GLY A 82 1.25 -15.61 10.68
N TRP A 83 1.34 -14.36 10.20
CA TRP A 83 0.46 -13.27 10.59
C TRP A 83 -0.63 -13.05 9.55
N GLU A 84 -1.89 -12.96 10.00
CA GLU A 84 -3.00 -12.62 9.10
C GLU A 84 -2.80 -11.25 8.42
N PHE A 85 -3.12 -11.18 7.13
CA PHE A 85 -2.90 -10.05 6.21
C PHE A 85 -1.42 -9.76 5.88
N LEU A 86 -0.48 -10.33 6.63
CA LEU A 86 0.97 -10.26 6.41
C LEU A 86 1.55 -11.67 6.29
N GLU A 87 0.87 -12.54 5.54
CA GLU A 87 1.27 -13.93 5.41
C GLU A 87 2.47 -14.12 4.48
N MET A 88 2.87 -13.12 3.69
CA MET A 88 4.05 -13.25 2.82
C MET A 88 5.34 -13.37 3.62
N GLY A 89 6.30 -14.16 3.14
CA GLY A 89 7.63 -14.23 3.74
C GLY A 89 8.35 -12.87 3.74
N ARG A 90 9.32 -12.70 4.67
CA ARG A 90 10.05 -11.44 4.86
C ARG A 90 10.67 -10.90 3.58
N PHE A 91 11.23 -11.76 2.74
CA PHE A 91 11.84 -11.35 1.48
C PHE A 91 10.81 -10.66 0.57
N PHE A 92 9.63 -11.27 0.41
CA PHE A 92 8.56 -10.73 -0.42
C PHE A 92 7.94 -9.47 0.18
N GLN A 93 7.88 -9.35 1.50
CA GLN A 93 7.45 -8.13 2.17
C GLN A 93 8.41 -6.96 1.88
N LEU A 94 9.72 -7.17 2.01
CA LEU A 94 10.73 -6.15 1.71
C LEU A 94 10.75 -5.80 0.22
N LEU A 95 10.58 -6.80 -0.65
CA LEU A 95 10.46 -6.59 -2.09
C LEU A 95 9.20 -5.78 -2.43
N THR A 96 8.08 -6.02 -1.74
CA THR A 96 6.84 -5.24 -1.87
C THR A 96 7.07 -3.79 -1.45
N LEU A 97 7.71 -3.56 -0.30
CA LEU A 97 8.08 -2.22 0.16
C LEU A 97 8.97 -1.50 -0.87
N ALA A 98 10.01 -2.16 -1.39
CA ALA A 98 10.89 -1.60 -2.42
C ALA A 98 10.12 -1.30 -3.72
N THR A 99 9.19 -2.17 -4.11
CA THR A 99 8.35 -2.01 -5.30
C THR A 99 7.42 -0.82 -5.17
N PHE A 100 6.80 -0.62 -4.01
CA PHE A 100 5.98 0.57 -3.76
C PHE A 100 6.80 1.85 -3.65
N ALA A 101 8.01 1.81 -3.06
CA ALA A 101 8.92 2.95 -3.07
C ALA A 101 9.33 3.33 -4.50
N TYR A 102 9.58 2.33 -5.35
CA TYR A 102 9.83 2.55 -6.78
C TYR A 102 8.60 3.11 -7.51
N TRP A 103 7.40 2.66 -7.16
CA TRP A 103 6.15 3.23 -7.68
C TRP A 103 5.96 4.69 -7.29
N ILE A 104 6.26 5.10 -6.05
CA ILE A 104 6.28 6.52 -5.64
C ILE A 104 7.24 7.31 -6.53
N TYR A 105 8.43 6.77 -6.81
CA TYR A 105 9.38 7.42 -7.71
C TYR A 105 8.78 7.64 -9.11
N ILE A 106 8.03 6.67 -9.64
CA ILE A 106 7.33 6.81 -10.92
C ILE A 106 6.25 7.92 -10.84
N ILE A 107 5.47 7.98 -9.76
CA ILE A 107 4.51 9.07 -9.53
C ILE A 107 5.22 10.42 -9.48
N TYR A 108 6.33 10.51 -8.76
CA TYR A 108 7.13 11.72 -8.66
C TYR A 108 7.60 12.21 -10.04
N LEU A 109 8.00 11.32 -10.96
CA LEU A 109 8.38 11.74 -12.32
C LEU A 109 7.25 12.48 -13.05
N GLY A 110 5.99 12.08 -12.86
CA GLY A 110 4.84 12.75 -13.47
C GLY A 110 4.31 13.96 -12.69
N VAL A 111 4.48 13.97 -11.37
CA VAL A 111 3.97 15.03 -10.50
C VAL A 111 4.99 16.16 -10.31
N LYS A 112 6.29 15.91 -10.46
CA LYS A 112 7.38 16.89 -10.23
C LYS A 112 7.12 18.28 -10.85
N PRO A 113 6.66 18.42 -12.11
CA PRO A 113 6.39 19.73 -12.70
C PRO A 113 5.28 20.53 -11.98
N TRP A 114 4.39 19.83 -11.26
CA TRP A 114 3.29 20.42 -10.53
C TRP A 114 3.65 20.83 -9.09
N LEU A 115 4.77 20.36 -8.55
CA LEU A 115 5.26 20.67 -7.20
C LEU A 115 5.87 22.07 -7.12
N THR A 116 5.03 23.09 -7.23
CA THR A 116 5.39 24.51 -7.08
C THR A 116 4.69 25.10 -5.87
N ARG A 117 5.20 26.20 -5.28
CA ARG A 117 4.58 26.86 -4.12
C ARG A 117 3.10 27.19 -4.30
N LYS A 118 2.66 27.45 -5.54
CA LYS A 118 1.25 27.75 -5.87
C LYS A 118 0.35 26.51 -5.95
N ASN A 119 0.92 25.33 -6.19
CA ASN A 119 0.19 24.08 -6.43
C ASN A 119 0.52 22.98 -5.39
N LEU A 120 1.11 23.34 -4.24
CA LEU A 120 1.46 22.40 -3.18
C LEU A 120 0.27 21.56 -2.71
N TRP A 121 -0.93 22.14 -2.70
CA TRP A 121 -2.16 21.48 -2.26
C TRP A 121 -3.03 20.98 -3.42
N SER A 122 -2.46 20.94 -4.63
CA SER A 122 -3.17 20.44 -5.80
C SER A 122 -3.38 18.94 -5.73
N VAL A 123 -4.36 18.46 -6.50
CA VAL A 123 -4.68 17.03 -6.60
C VAL A 123 -3.44 16.16 -6.94
N PRO A 124 -2.59 16.52 -7.92
CA PRO A 124 -1.34 15.78 -8.16
C PRO A 124 -0.40 15.70 -6.96
N SER A 125 -0.27 16.79 -6.20
CA SER A 125 0.57 16.84 -4.99
C SER A 125 0.02 15.92 -3.90
N TRP A 126 -1.30 15.93 -3.70
CA TRP A 126 -1.98 15.03 -2.77
C TRP A 126 -1.83 13.56 -3.16
N LEU A 127 -1.83 13.24 -4.45
CA LEU A 127 -1.55 11.87 -4.92
C LEU A 127 -0.15 11.42 -4.49
N LEU A 128 0.86 12.29 -4.63
CA LEU A 128 2.23 11.98 -4.20
C LEU A 128 2.34 11.86 -2.67
N TYR A 129 1.75 12.79 -1.91
CA TYR A 129 1.79 12.76 -0.45
C TYR A 129 1.05 11.54 0.13
N GLY A 130 -0.15 11.24 -0.38
CA GLY A 130 -0.91 10.06 0.00
C GLY A 130 -0.15 8.77 -0.30
N SER A 131 0.49 8.67 -1.47
CA SER A 131 1.37 7.53 -1.81
C SER A 131 2.53 7.40 -0.83
N GLY A 132 3.16 8.52 -0.45
CA GLY A 132 4.27 8.54 0.50
C GLY A 132 3.86 8.06 1.90
N ILE A 133 2.75 8.58 2.42
CA ILE A 133 2.21 8.18 3.73
C ILE A 133 1.82 6.70 3.72
N MET A 134 1.17 6.23 2.65
CA MET A 134 0.84 4.82 2.45
C MET A 134 2.09 3.93 2.61
N VAL A 135 3.17 4.23 1.90
CA VAL A 135 4.40 3.42 1.97
C VAL A 135 5.10 3.56 3.32
N ALA A 136 5.00 4.73 3.97
CA ALA A 136 5.49 4.91 5.33
C ALA A 136 4.78 3.98 6.33
N PHE A 137 3.46 3.77 6.20
CA PHE A 137 2.76 2.81 7.05
C PHE A 137 3.10 1.35 6.72
N LEU A 138 3.29 1.02 5.45
CA LEU A 138 3.76 -0.31 5.05
C LEU A 138 5.15 -0.64 5.63
N PHE A 139 6.03 0.35 5.76
CA PHE A 139 7.36 0.21 6.36
C PHE A 139 7.30 -0.31 7.81
N PHE A 140 6.26 0.02 8.59
CA PHE A 140 6.15 -0.46 9.97
C PHE A 140 6.08 -1.99 10.08
N GLY A 141 5.69 -2.70 9.01
CA GLY A 141 5.70 -4.16 8.96
C GLY A 141 7.10 -4.77 9.12
N VAL A 142 8.17 -4.00 8.93
CA VAL A 142 9.55 -4.42 9.19
C VAL A 142 9.80 -4.68 10.68
N PHE A 143 9.07 -4.01 11.58
CA PHE A 143 9.28 -4.13 13.02
C PHE A 143 8.66 -5.37 13.66
N ILE A 144 7.79 -6.10 12.95
CA ILE A 144 7.23 -7.38 13.39
C ILE A 144 8.35 -8.42 13.36
N MET A 145 8.72 -9.06 14.46
CA MET A 145 9.78 -10.08 14.47
C MET A 145 9.31 -11.38 15.14
N PRO A 146 9.85 -12.56 14.75
CA PRO A 146 9.40 -13.85 15.29
C PRO A 146 9.55 -14.01 16.81
N HIS A 147 10.53 -13.36 17.43
CA HIS A 147 10.87 -13.52 18.84
C HIS A 147 10.36 -12.39 19.75
N GLN A 148 9.48 -11.52 19.24
CA GLN A 148 8.89 -10.44 20.02
C GLN A 148 7.67 -10.89 20.84
N ASN A 149 7.33 -10.12 21.87
CA ASN A 149 6.06 -10.27 22.56
C ASN A 149 4.91 -10.12 21.55
N PHE A 150 3.90 -11.00 21.66
CA PHE A 150 2.75 -11.02 20.75
C PHE A 150 2.05 -9.66 20.64
N ALA A 151 1.79 -8.99 21.76
CA ALA A 151 1.09 -7.70 21.77
C ALA A 151 1.90 -6.60 21.05
N ILE A 152 3.22 -6.65 21.11
CA ILE A 152 4.11 -5.71 20.39
C ILE A 152 4.10 -6.02 18.89
N ALA A 153 4.19 -7.30 18.51
CA ALA A 153 4.14 -7.71 17.11
C ALA A 153 2.77 -7.38 16.48
N ASP A 154 1.68 -7.61 17.22
CA ASP A 154 0.31 -7.33 16.77
C ASP A 154 0.05 -5.81 16.66
N PHE A 155 0.63 -4.99 17.55
CA PHE A 155 0.62 -3.54 17.40
C PHE A 155 1.22 -3.09 16.06
N TRP A 156 2.39 -3.61 15.69
CA TRP A 156 3.00 -3.30 14.40
C TRP A 156 2.22 -3.88 13.23
N ARG A 157 1.60 -5.05 13.40
CA ARG A 157 0.68 -5.61 12.39
C ARG A 157 -0.46 -4.66 12.10
N TRP A 158 -1.13 -4.12 13.11
CA TRP A 158 -2.22 -3.16 12.90
C TRP A 158 -1.75 -1.80 12.39
N MET A 159 -0.52 -1.38 12.72
CA MET A 159 0.10 -0.21 12.10
C MET A 159 0.24 -0.37 10.59
N VAL A 160 0.32 -1.61 10.09
CA VAL A 160 0.18 -1.89 8.66
C VAL A 160 -1.30 -2.07 8.33
N VAL A 161 -1.96 -3.11 8.81
CA VAL A 161 -3.29 -3.53 8.34
C VAL A 161 -4.35 -2.44 8.46
N HIS A 162 -4.41 -1.69 9.57
CA HIS A 162 -5.38 -0.62 9.73
C HIS A 162 -4.89 0.64 9.01
N MET A 163 -3.72 1.17 9.36
CA MET A 163 -3.28 2.46 8.82
C MET A 163 -2.92 2.42 7.34
N TRP A 164 -2.16 1.42 6.89
CA TRP A 164 -1.77 1.32 5.48
C TRP A 164 -3.00 1.17 4.60
N VAL A 165 -3.92 0.28 4.95
CA VAL A 165 -5.15 0.04 4.18
C VAL A 165 -6.03 1.27 4.29
N GLU A 166 -6.50 1.67 5.46
CA GLU A 166 -7.47 2.77 5.60
C GLU A 166 -6.95 4.10 5.02
N VAL A 167 -5.68 4.45 5.24
CA VAL A 167 -5.09 5.65 4.63
C VAL A 167 -5.00 5.52 3.10
N THR A 168 -4.71 4.33 2.56
CA THR A 168 -4.78 4.11 1.09
C THR A 168 -6.20 4.30 0.59
N PHE A 169 -7.17 3.64 1.20
CA PHE A 169 -8.56 3.65 0.73
C PHE A 169 -9.14 5.07 0.79
N GLU A 170 -9.03 5.72 1.93
CA GLU A 170 -9.75 6.97 2.18
C GLU A 170 -9.07 8.17 1.52
N VAL A 171 -7.75 8.29 1.60
CA VAL A 171 -7.03 9.43 0.99
C VAL A 171 -6.96 9.27 -0.52
N PHE A 172 -6.55 8.09 -1.00
CA PHE A 172 -6.27 7.89 -2.42
C PHE A 172 -7.53 7.92 -3.28
N THR A 173 -8.61 7.26 -2.81
CA THR A 173 -9.91 7.29 -3.49
C THR A 173 -10.47 8.70 -3.52
N THR A 174 -10.40 9.44 -2.42
CA THR A 174 -10.92 10.82 -2.35
C THR A 174 -10.19 11.74 -3.33
N VAL A 175 -8.86 11.62 -3.42
CA VAL A 175 -8.04 12.41 -4.37
C VAL A 175 -8.38 12.05 -5.82
N ILE A 176 -8.50 10.76 -6.14
CA ILE A 176 -8.74 10.28 -7.50
C ILE A 176 -10.15 10.59 -7.96
N VAL A 177 -11.16 10.36 -7.13
CA VAL A 177 -12.55 10.72 -7.43
C VAL A 177 -12.67 12.24 -7.58
N GLY A 178 -12.09 13.01 -6.65
CA GLY A 178 -12.06 14.46 -6.76
C GLY A 178 -11.43 14.95 -8.06
N TYR A 179 -10.32 14.33 -8.49
CA TYR A 179 -9.72 14.62 -9.80
C TYR A 179 -10.68 14.34 -10.96
N LEU A 180 -11.29 13.15 -10.99
CA LEU A 180 -12.17 12.73 -12.08
C LEU A 180 -13.37 13.68 -12.20
N LEU A 181 -13.96 14.08 -11.08
CA LEU A 181 -15.06 15.05 -11.05
C LEU A 181 -14.62 16.42 -11.60
N VAL A 182 -13.39 16.86 -11.31
CA VAL A 182 -12.84 18.11 -11.88
C VAL A 182 -12.64 17.96 -13.40
N GLN A 183 -12.11 16.84 -13.88
CA GLN A 183 -11.90 16.60 -15.31
C GLN A 183 -13.21 16.50 -16.10
N MET A 184 -14.27 15.96 -15.50
CA MET A 184 -15.59 15.90 -16.10
C MET A 184 -16.34 17.25 -16.03
N GLY A 185 -15.76 18.27 -15.39
CA GLY A 185 -16.39 19.57 -15.21
C GLY A 185 -17.55 19.58 -14.21
N LEU A 186 -17.71 18.52 -13.41
CA LEU A 186 -18.79 18.38 -12.42
C LEU A 186 -18.52 19.19 -11.15
N VAL A 187 -17.26 19.43 -10.80
CA VAL A 187 -16.87 20.26 -9.66
C VAL A 187 -15.71 21.19 -10.03
N THR A 188 -15.62 22.32 -9.35
CA THR A 188 -14.49 23.24 -9.54
C THR A 188 -13.24 22.69 -8.84
N ARG A 189 -12.06 23.05 -9.38
CA ARG A 189 -10.76 22.70 -8.77
C ARG A 189 -10.67 23.13 -7.31
N LEU A 190 -11.12 24.35 -7.00
CA LEU A 190 -11.08 24.92 -5.65
C LEU A 190 -11.94 24.13 -4.67
N MET A 191 -13.13 23.67 -5.10
CA MET A 191 -13.99 22.82 -4.27
C MET A 191 -13.31 21.47 -3.99
N ALA A 192 -12.81 20.80 -5.03
CA ALA A 192 -12.15 19.51 -4.89
C ALA A 192 -10.93 19.59 -3.95
N GLU A 193 -10.05 20.58 -4.13
CA GLU A 193 -8.85 20.75 -3.29
C GLU A 193 -9.20 20.99 -1.81
N ARG A 194 -10.21 21.81 -1.52
CA ARG A 194 -10.67 22.07 -0.14
C ARG A 194 -11.31 20.85 0.50
N THR A 195 -12.16 20.14 -0.23
CA THR A 195 -12.82 18.93 0.26
C THR A 195 -11.81 17.82 0.51
N ILE A 196 -10.86 17.61 -0.41
CA ILE A 196 -9.77 16.64 -0.24
C ILE A 196 -8.95 17.01 1.00
N PHE A 197 -8.53 18.27 1.14
CA PHE A 197 -7.76 18.71 2.30
C PHE A 197 -8.48 18.37 3.61
N LEU A 198 -9.76 18.76 3.74
CA LEU A 198 -10.55 18.50 4.94
C LEU A 198 -10.70 17.00 5.20
N ALA A 199 -11.05 16.23 4.18
CA ALA A 199 -11.24 14.79 4.28
C ALA A 199 -9.96 14.10 4.77
N VAL A 200 -8.81 14.40 4.16
CA VAL A 200 -7.52 13.82 4.56
C VAL A 200 -7.16 14.15 6.01
N MET A 201 -7.40 15.39 6.46
CA MET A 201 -7.14 15.76 7.86
C MET A 201 -8.04 14.99 8.82
N LEU A 202 -9.34 14.87 8.52
CA LEU A 202 -10.28 14.13 9.36
C LEU A 202 -9.91 12.64 9.42
N PHE A 203 -9.64 12.02 8.27
CA PHE A 203 -9.23 10.62 8.18
C PHE A 203 -7.95 10.35 8.95
N LEU A 204 -6.93 11.18 8.84
CA LEU A 204 -5.68 10.99 9.59
C LEU A 204 -5.91 11.06 11.10
N ILE A 205 -6.74 11.99 11.58
CA ILE A 205 -7.05 12.10 13.01
C ILE A 205 -7.82 10.85 13.48
N THR A 206 -8.87 10.47 12.76
CA THR A 206 -9.73 9.35 13.17
C THR A 206 -9.03 8.02 13.02
N ALA A 207 -8.24 7.78 11.98
CA ALA A 207 -7.53 6.52 11.77
C ALA A 207 -6.40 6.31 12.78
N VAL A 208 -5.60 7.35 13.05
CA VAL A 208 -4.49 7.26 14.02
C VAL A 208 -5.00 6.95 15.42
N LEU A 209 -6.15 7.50 15.81
CA LEU A 209 -6.80 7.16 17.08
C LEU A 209 -7.55 5.82 17.01
N GLY A 210 -8.23 5.58 15.88
CA GLY A 210 -9.08 4.43 15.60
C GLY A 210 -8.34 3.11 15.65
N ILE A 211 -7.04 3.08 15.29
CA ILE A 211 -6.22 1.87 15.38
C ILE A 211 -6.32 1.19 16.74
N SER A 212 -6.54 1.97 17.81
CA SER A 212 -6.67 1.49 19.18
C SER A 212 -7.80 0.48 19.40
N HIS A 213 -8.83 0.46 18.54
CA HIS A 213 -9.91 -0.53 18.64
C HIS A 213 -9.46 -1.97 18.40
N ASN A 214 -8.31 -2.16 17.77
CA ASN A 214 -7.70 -3.46 17.57
C ASN A 214 -6.95 -3.94 18.81
N PHE A 215 -6.76 -3.06 19.80
CA PHE A 215 -5.95 -3.33 20.98
C PHE A 215 -6.78 -3.68 22.21
N TYR A 216 -8.12 -3.66 22.13
CA TYR A 216 -9.01 -3.85 23.26
C TYR A 216 -8.79 -5.15 24.04
N TRP A 217 -8.37 -6.22 23.36
CA TRP A 217 -8.28 -7.56 23.96
C TRP A 217 -6.94 -8.26 23.73
N ILE A 218 -5.89 -7.53 23.34
CA ILE A 218 -4.55 -8.11 23.07
C ILE A 218 -3.57 -7.97 24.25
N ALA A 219 -4.10 -7.79 25.47
CA ALA A 219 -3.33 -7.60 26.71
C ALA A 219 -2.56 -6.27 26.83
N LYS A 220 -3.00 -5.22 26.12
CA LYS A 220 -2.55 -3.83 26.34
C LYS A 220 -3.36 -3.23 27.52
N PRO A 221 -2.76 -2.43 28.42
CA PRO A 221 -3.50 -1.72 29.46
C PRO A 221 -4.53 -0.74 28.88
#